data_AF-A0A1I1TJA6-F1
#
_entry.id   AF-A0A1I1TJA6-F1
#
_cell.length_a   1.000
_cell.length_b   1.000
_cell.length_c   1.000
_cell.angle_alpha   90.00
_cell.angle_beta   90.00
_cell.angle_gamma   90.00
#
_symmetry.space_group_name_H-M   'P 1'
#
loop_
_entity.id
_entity.type
_entity.pdbx_description
1 polymer ?
#
loop_
_entity_poly.entity_id
_entity_poly.type
_entity_poly.pdbx_seq_one_letter_code
_entity_poly.pdbx_strand_id
1 'polypeptide(L)' 'MPNNQNTEGKSWPPHMRSSQASAYSGVSVSHLAKLRMEINRGKGPAYSKVAGCIVYRKADLDKWLADNLVGAAA' A
#
# COMPACT_ATOMS: atom_id res chain seq x y z
N MET A 1 22.96 -21.98 -18.10
CA MET A 1 23.53 -20.61 -18.18
C MET A 1 22.71 -19.71 -17.27
N PRO A 2 23.31 -18.94 -16.34
CA PRO A 2 22.56 -18.04 -15.46
C PRO A 2 22.08 -16.82 -16.27
N ASN A 3 20.77 -16.64 -16.38
CA ASN A 3 20.19 -15.51 -17.10
C ASN A 3 20.08 -14.30 -16.17
N ASN A 4 20.70 -13.22 -16.63
CA ASN A 4 20.87 -11.90 -16.04
C ASN A 4 19.55 -11.34 -15.51
N GLN A 5 19.38 -11.26 -14.19
CA GLN A 5 18.23 -10.60 -13.55
C GLN A 5 18.43 -9.09 -13.66
N ASN A 6 17.88 -8.56 -14.75
CA ASN A 6 17.76 -7.16 -15.10
C ASN A 6 17.38 -6.30 -13.88
N THR A 7 18.21 -5.31 -13.56
CA THR A 7 17.96 -4.24 -12.58
C THR A 7 16.97 -3.23 -13.15
N GLU A 8 15.78 -3.68 -13.56
CA GLU A 8 14.69 -2.81 -13.96
C GLU A 8 14.05 -2.28 -12.69
N GLY A 9 14.21 -0.97 -12.46
CA GLY A 9 13.56 -0.26 -11.36
C GLY A 9 12.11 -0.72 -11.27
N LYS A 10 11.77 -1.34 -10.14
CA LYS A 10 10.47 -1.97 -9.88
C LYS A 10 9.39 -0.90 -9.97
N SER A 11 8.91 -0.62 -11.18
CA SER A 11 7.92 0.41 -11.47
C SER A 11 6.57 -0.16 -11.06
N TRP A 12 6.22 0.09 -9.81
CA TRP A 12 4.94 -0.31 -9.30
C TRP A 12 3.82 0.43 -10.04
N PRO A 13 2.72 -0.25 -10.40
CA PRO A 13 1.62 0.42 -11.06
C PRO A 13 1.07 1.57 -10.20
N PRO A 14 0.62 2.68 -10.81
CA PRO A 14 0.13 3.85 -10.06
C PRO A 14 -1.06 3.51 -9.13
N HIS A 15 -1.75 2.42 -9.44
CA HIS A 15 -2.96 1.92 -8.83
C HIS A 15 -2.73 0.44 -8.50
N MET A 16 -2.91 0.09 -7.23
CA MET A 16 -2.67 -1.22 -6.67
C MET A 16 -3.95 -1.77 -6.07
N ARG A 17 -4.24 -3.04 -6.32
CA ARG A 17 -5.29 -3.74 -5.56
C ARG A 17 -4.78 -4.08 -4.15
N SER A 18 -5.67 -4.46 -3.25
CA SER A 18 -5.34 -4.82 -1.87
C SER A 18 -4.16 -5.80 -1.73
N SER A 19 -4.05 -6.78 -2.64
CA SER A 19 -2.95 -7.75 -2.67
C SER A 19 -1.60 -7.09 -3.00
N GLN A 20 -1.58 -6.18 -3.99
CA GLN A 20 -0.37 -5.44 -4.37
C GLN A 20 0.00 -4.39 -3.33
N ALA A 21 -0.98 -3.69 -2.76
CA ALA A 21 -0.78 -2.74 -1.67
C ALA A 21 -0.17 -3.43 -0.44
N SER A 22 -0.61 -4.65 -0.14
CA SER A 22 -0.05 -5.50 0.89
C SER A 22 1.43 -5.85 0.61
N ALA A 23 1.74 -6.27 -0.62
CA ALA A 23 3.11 -6.56 -1.03
C ALA A 23 4.02 -5.31 -1.05
N TYR A 24 3.46 -4.12 -1.34
CA TYR A 24 4.19 -2.86 -1.38
C TYR A 24 4.49 -2.33 0.02
N SER A 25 3.48 -2.27 0.89
CA SER A 25 3.62 -1.73 2.24
C SER A 25 4.15 -2.75 3.27
N GLY A 26 4.19 -4.04 2.93
CA GLY A 26 4.59 -5.11 3.85
C GLY A 26 3.53 -5.47 4.90
N VAL A 27 2.35 -4.84 4.87
CA VAL A 27 1.23 -5.14 5.78
C VAL A 27 0.31 -6.17 5.15
N SER A 28 -0.22 -7.12 5.93
CA SER A 28 -1.14 -8.14 5.42
C SER A 28 -2.44 -7.52 4.89
N VAL A 29 -3.03 -8.12 3.85
CA VAL A 29 -4.34 -7.71 3.29
C VAL A 29 -5.43 -7.62 4.37
N SER A 30 -5.46 -8.59 5.29
CA SER A 30 -6.39 -8.61 6.43
C SER A 30 -6.15 -7.44 7.39
N HIS A 31 -4.90 -6.97 7.51
CA HIS A 31 -4.56 -5.80 8.32
C HIS A 31 -5.06 -4.51 7.65
N LEU A 32 -4.87 -4.37 6.33
CA LEU A 32 -5.47 -3.27 5.55
C LEU A 32 -7.01 -3.28 5.64
N ALA A 33 -7.63 -4.46 5.59
CA ALA A 33 -9.07 -4.59 5.77
C ALA A 33 -9.52 -4.17 7.17
N LYS A 34 -8.76 -4.51 8.23
CA LYS A 34 -9.00 -4.05 9.60
C LYS A 34 -8.80 -2.53 9.77
N LEU A 35 -7.79 -1.96 9.14
CA LEU A 35 -7.57 -0.50 9.13
C LEU A 35 -8.70 0.26 8.42
N ARG A 36 -9.38 -0.42 7.49
CA ARG A 36 -10.58 0.09 6.82
C ARG A 36 -11.87 -0.05 7.66
N MET A 37 -11.87 -0.86 8.72
CA MET A 37 -13.04 -0.99 9.59
C MET A 37 -13.30 0.31 10.35
N GLU A 38 -14.57 0.56 10.65
CA GLU A 38 -15.12 1.82 11.17
C GLU A 38 -14.43 2.34 12.45
N ILE A 39 -13.86 1.43 13.25
CA ILE A 39 -13.10 1.74 14.47
C ILE A 39 -11.79 2.48 14.18
N ASN A 40 -11.20 2.26 13.00
CA ASN A 40 -9.95 2.88 12.54
C ASN A 40 -10.17 3.77 11.30
N ARG A 41 -11.40 4.27 11.11
CA ARG A 41 -11.79 5.12 9.98
C ARG A 41 -11.02 6.46 10.06
N GLY A 42 -9.84 6.48 9.46
CA GLY A 42 -8.88 7.60 9.51
C GLY A 42 -7.42 7.19 9.68
N LYS A 43 -7.13 5.94 10.11
CA LYS A 43 -5.77 5.41 10.27
C LYS A 43 -5.29 4.51 9.13
N GLY A 44 -6.11 4.32 8.09
CA GLY A 44 -5.78 3.47 6.95
C GLY A 44 -5.40 4.28 5.69
N PRO A 45 -4.69 3.67 4.73
CA PRO A 45 -4.32 4.35 3.49
C PRO A 45 -5.55 4.71 2.67
N ALA A 46 -5.54 5.88 2.02
CA ALA A 46 -6.66 6.30 1.19
C ALA A 46 -6.86 5.33 0.03
N TYR A 47 -8.11 4.92 -0.18
CA TYR A 47 -8.49 3.97 -1.20
C TYR A 47 -9.59 4.53 -2.09
N SER A 48 -9.52 4.21 -3.37
CA SER A 48 -10.57 4.42 -4.34
C SER A 48 -11.41 3.15 -4.47
N LYS A 49 -12.73 3.27 -4.32
CA LYS A 49 -13.66 2.18 -4.64
C LYS A 49 -14.12 2.36 -6.08
N VAL A 50 -13.59 1.57 -7.01
CA VAL A 50 -13.92 1.62 -8.44
C VAL A 50 -14.61 0.33 -8.83
N ALA A 51 -15.86 0.40 -9.29
CA ALA A 51 -16.64 -0.76 -9.75
C ALA A 51 -16.63 -1.96 -8.77
N GLY A 52 -16.73 -1.68 -7.46
CA GLY A 52 -16.68 -2.72 -6.41
C GLY A 52 -15.28 -3.20 -6.03
N CYS A 53 -14.25 -2.84 -6.80
CA CYS A 53 -12.86 -3.11 -6.48
C CYS A 53 -12.25 -2.01 -5.61
N ILE A 54 -11.37 -2.41 -4.69
CA ILE A 54 -10.60 -1.47 -3.86
C ILE A 54 -9.24 -1.30 -4.49
N VAL A 55 -8.98 -0.06 -4.89
CA VAL A 55 -7.76 0.34 -5.54
C VAL A 55 -7.10 1.41 -4.69
N TYR A 56 -5.89 1.13 -4.27
CA TYR A 56 -5.03 2.08 -3.59
C TYR A 56 -4.11 2.75 -4.61
N ARG A 57 -3.80 4.03 -4.43
CA ARG A 57 -2.74 4.65 -5.23
C ARG A 57 -1.41 4.54 -4.49
N LYS A 58 -0.32 4.45 -5.25
CA LYS A 58 1.03 4.48 -4.68
C LYS A 58 1.23 5.73 -3.81
N ALA A 59 0.84 6.90 -4.30
CA ALA A 59 1.01 8.17 -3.59
C ALA A 59 0.23 8.22 -2.25
N ASP A 60 -0.95 7.63 -2.21
CA ASP A 60 -1.75 7.55 -0.98
C ASP A 60 -1.18 6.55 0.02
N LEU A 61 -0.64 5.41 -0.46
CA LEU A 61 0.10 4.47 0.39
C LEU A 61 1.37 5.09 0.96
N ASP A 62 2.11 5.82 0.14
CA ASP A 62 3.36 6.49 0.52
C ASP A 62 3.10 7.56 1.58
N LYS A 63 2.09 8.40 1.36
CA LYS A 63 1.60 9.36 2.37
C LYS A 63 1.18 8.68 3.67
N TRP A 64 0.48 7.55 3.57
CA TRP A 64 0.03 6.82 4.75
C TRP A 64 1.20 6.21 5.53
N LEU A 65 2.19 5.63 4.83
CA LEU A 65 3.43 5.15 5.44
C LEU A 65 4.20 6.28 6.13
N ALA A 66 4.27 7.46 5.49
CA ALA A 66 4.90 8.65 6.08
C ALA A 66 4.15 9.16 7.32
N ASP A 67 2.81 9.16 7.30
CA ASP A 67 1.96 9.55 8.43
C ASP A 67 2.05 8.54 9.60
N ASN A 68 2.22 7.25 9.29
CA ASN A 68 2.39 6.18 10.27
C ASN A 68 3.86 5.95 10.67
N LEU A 69 4.79 6.77 10.17
CA LEU A 69 6.20 6.71 10.53
C LEU A 69 6.40 7.28 11.93
N VAL A 70 6.18 6.43 12.94
CA VAL A 70 6.46 6.76 14.34
C VAL A 70 7.92 6.38 14.62
N GLY A 71 8.85 7.32 14.49
CA GLY A 71 10.27 7.06 14.80
C GLY A 71 11.34 7.86 14.06
N ALA A 72 11.15 9.17 13.84
CA ALA A 72 12.26 10.08 13.58
C ALA A 72 12.04 11.42 14.31
N ALA A 73 11.75 11.33 15.61
CA ALA A 73 11.93 12.44 16.52
C ALA A 73 13.28 12.21 17.23
N ALA A 74 14.25 13.05 16.88
CA ALA A 74 15.53 13.23 17.57
C ALA A 74 15.32 13.92 18.93
#